data_AF-E8ZKK6-F1
#
_entry.id   AF-E8ZKK6-F1
#
_cell.length_a   1.000
_cell.length_b   1.000
_cell.length_c   1.000
_cell.angle_alpha   90.00
_cell.angle_beta   90.00
_cell.angle_gamma   90.00
#
_symmetry.space_group_name_H-M   'P 1'
#
loop_
_entity.id
_entity.type
_entity.pdbx_description
1 polymer ?
#
loop_
_entity_poly.entity_id
_entity_poly.type
_entity_poly.pdbx_seq_one_letter_code
_entity_poly.pdbx_strand_id
1 'polypeptide(L)'
;MVNKVAGIGAIGATGVAGACGGFYLLSKEKTIGDRVSKSGLILIKSGDTNTWKLAAKHLKASDTSLVTDLTTFDPNIRSTSDLDLEKAKVALEKWCQDATGKDLSEKNINLYLKKVQSRCTIPPTDIRSKLERESKHLVSDWSGKFTALKAKTTEDTTLETDLKAKDSSINTNISTSNNQMDGKYSDALKKWCESQLDIKLENDSYVDIYTKVTKRCLQA
;
A
#
# COMPACT_ATOMS: atom_id res chain seq x y z
N MET A 1 31.82 46.38 -41.46
CA MET A 1 31.50 47.24 -40.31
C MET A 1 29.99 47.20 -40.07
N VAL A 2 29.62 46.61 -38.93
CA VAL A 2 28.52 46.93 -37.98
C VAL A 2 27.35 47.84 -38.42
N ASN A 3 26.12 47.29 -38.46
CA ASN A 3 24.92 47.62 -37.62
C ASN A 3 23.66 46.95 -38.24
N LYS A 4 22.90 46.00 -37.64
CA LYS A 4 22.00 46.03 -36.45
C LYS A 4 21.01 47.23 -36.51
N VAL A 5 19.67 47.13 -36.45
CA VAL A 5 18.72 46.31 -35.66
C VAL A 5 17.29 46.34 -36.28
N ALA A 6 16.59 45.22 -36.09
CA ALA A 6 15.15 44.90 -35.95
C ALA A 6 14.01 45.83 -36.46
N GLY A 7 13.03 45.18 -37.09
CA GLY A 7 11.60 45.49 -36.94
C GLY A 7 10.85 44.22 -36.52
N ILE A 8 10.33 44.19 -35.29
CA ILE A 8 9.38 43.19 -34.80
C ILE A 8 8.02 43.60 -35.33
N GLY A 9 7.51 42.87 -36.32
CA GLY A 9 6.12 42.97 -36.79
C GLY A 9 5.29 41.88 -36.14
N ALA A 10 4.31 42.27 -35.34
CA ALA A 10 3.32 41.39 -34.74
C ALA A 10 2.52 40.65 -35.82
N ILE A 11 2.57 39.31 -35.81
CA ILE A 11 1.67 38.48 -36.62
C ILE A 11 0.43 38.21 -35.78
N GLY A 12 -0.64 38.93 -36.10
CA GLY A 12 -1.99 38.62 -35.66
C GLY A 12 -2.50 37.35 -36.34
N ALA A 13 -3.19 36.52 -35.55
CA ALA A 13 -4.16 35.50 -35.93
C ALA A 13 -3.87 34.66 -37.19
N THR A 14 -3.13 33.57 -37.02
CA THR A 14 -3.34 32.34 -37.81
C THR A 14 -3.33 31.16 -36.86
N GLY A 15 -4.36 30.33 -36.94
CA GLY A 15 -4.56 29.17 -36.08
C GLY A 15 -3.31 28.29 -35.98
N VAL A 16 -2.72 28.28 -34.79
CA VAL A 16 -1.91 27.16 -34.37
C VAL A 16 -2.89 26.12 -33.86
N ALA A 17 -3.11 25.09 -34.67
CA ALA A 17 -3.40 23.76 -34.15
C ALA A 17 -2.35 23.49 -33.07
N GLY A 18 -2.73 23.77 -31.82
CA GLY A 18 -1.96 23.41 -30.66
C GLY A 18 -1.82 21.91 -30.75
N ALA A 19 -0.63 21.46 -31.15
CA ALA A 19 -0.25 20.07 -31.13
C ALA A 19 -0.53 19.57 -29.71
N CYS A 20 -1.69 18.93 -29.53
CA CYS A 20 -1.92 17.99 -28.47
C CYS A 20 -0.90 16.88 -28.72
N GLY A 21 0.32 17.10 -28.23
CA GLY A 21 1.40 16.13 -28.14
C GLY A 21 1.06 15.05 -27.12
N GLY A 22 -0.16 14.53 -27.18
CA GLY A 22 -0.52 13.22 -26.69
C GLY A 22 0.03 12.18 -27.64
N PHE A 23 1.36 12.09 -27.72
CA PHE A 23 2.01 10.82 -27.95
C PHE A 23 1.70 9.95 -26.72
N TYR A 24 0.45 9.50 -26.61
CA TYR A 24 0.14 8.21 -26.02
C TYR A 24 0.87 7.22 -26.92
N LEU A 25 2.14 7.00 -26.61
CA LEU A 25 2.96 6.00 -27.23
C LEU A 25 2.15 4.71 -27.21
N LEU A 26 1.77 4.26 -28.40
CA LEU A 26 1.33 2.91 -28.73
C LEU A 26 2.50 1.93 -28.49
N SER A 27 3.13 2.01 -27.32
CA SER A 27 3.97 0.97 -26.77
C SER A 27 3.02 -0.21 -26.55
N LYS A 28 2.98 -1.14 -27.50
CA LYS A 28 2.45 -2.48 -27.22
C LYS A 28 3.16 -2.92 -25.93
N GLU A 29 2.38 -3.24 -24.91
CA GLU A 29 2.93 -3.79 -23.68
C GLU A 29 3.73 -5.03 -24.09
N LYS A 30 5.04 -5.06 -23.81
CA LYS A 30 5.89 -6.21 -24.14
C LYS A 30 6.20 -7.01 -22.88
N THR A 31 6.25 -6.32 -21.76
CA THR A 31 6.67 -6.87 -20.48
C THR A 31 5.61 -6.68 -19.40
N ILE A 32 5.75 -7.45 -18.32
CA ILE A 32 4.94 -7.29 -17.11
C ILE A 32 5.06 -5.85 -16.59
N GLY A 33 6.27 -5.26 -16.59
CA GLY A 33 6.51 -3.88 -16.18
C GLY A 33 5.73 -2.85 -17.02
N ASP A 34 5.66 -3.04 -18.33
CA ASP A 34 4.88 -2.16 -19.22
C ASP A 34 3.39 -2.21 -18.88
N ARG A 35 2.86 -3.43 -18.66
CA ARG A 35 1.45 -3.65 -18.31
C ARG A 35 1.10 -3.01 -16.96
N VAL A 36 1.99 -3.12 -15.97
CA VAL A 36 1.83 -2.46 -14.68
C VAL A 36 1.85 -0.94 -14.84
N SER A 37 2.79 -0.40 -15.61
CA SER A 37 2.88 1.05 -15.85
C SER A 37 1.65 1.60 -16.55
N LYS A 38 1.09 0.87 -17.52
CA LYS A 38 -0.15 1.24 -18.21
C LYS A 38 -1.39 1.22 -17.31
N SER A 39 -1.36 0.44 -16.22
CA SER A 39 -2.43 0.48 -15.20
C SER A 39 -2.39 1.73 -14.31
N GLY A 40 -1.44 2.64 -14.54
CA GLY A 40 -1.28 3.90 -13.78
C GLY A 40 -0.38 3.78 -12.55
N LEU A 41 0.19 2.60 -12.29
CA LEU A 41 1.13 2.39 -11.20
C LEU A 41 2.55 2.74 -11.64
N ILE A 42 3.29 3.44 -10.78
CA ILE A 42 4.66 3.85 -11.05
C ILE A 42 5.61 2.81 -10.45
N LEU A 43 6.50 2.24 -11.27
CA LEU A 43 7.55 1.33 -10.81
C LEU A 43 8.62 2.08 -9.99
N ILE A 44 9.12 1.44 -8.93
CA ILE A 44 10.24 1.96 -8.14
C ILE A 44 11.50 1.95 -9.02
N LYS A 45 12.23 3.06 -9.03
CA LYS A 45 13.47 3.16 -9.80
C LYS A 45 14.56 2.30 -9.20
N SER A 46 15.39 1.69 -10.04
CA SER A 46 16.59 1.01 -9.55
C SER A 46 17.51 2.00 -8.84
N GLY A 47 18.13 1.56 -7.74
CA GLY A 47 18.98 2.38 -6.89
C GLY A 47 18.24 3.28 -5.90
N ASP A 48 16.90 3.40 -5.98
CA ASP A 48 16.10 4.14 -4.99
C ASP A 48 15.96 3.36 -3.68
N THR A 49 17.05 3.41 -2.92
CA THR A 49 17.27 2.60 -1.73
C THR A 49 16.20 2.84 -0.66
N ASN A 50 15.74 4.08 -0.49
CA ASN A 50 14.75 4.43 0.52
C ASN A 50 13.37 3.89 0.13
N THR A 51 12.97 4.05 -1.13
CA THR A 51 11.68 3.54 -1.60
C THR A 51 11.64 2.01 -1.58
N TRP A 52 12.72 1.33 -1.94
CA TRP A 52 12.82 -0.13 -1.82
C TRP A 52 12.76 -0.62 -0.37
N LYS A 53 13.40 0.11 0.55
CA LYS A 53 13.33 -0.20 1.99
C LYS A 53 11.91 -0.04 2.53
N LEU A 54 11.21 1.03 2.14
CA LEU A 54 9.81 1.24 2.50
C LEU A 54 8.92 0.14 1.91
N ALA A 55 9.10 -0.22 0.63
CA ALA A 55 8.38 -1.32 0.01
C ALA A 55 8.61 -2.66 0.74
N ALA A 56 9.84 -2.95 1.17
CA ALA A 56 10.14 -4.16 1.94
C ALA A 56 9.46 -4.15 3.32
N LYS A 57 9.55 -3.04 4.07
CA LYS A 57 8.84 -2.85 5.35
C LYS A 57 7.34 -3.04 5.17
N HIS A 58 6.84 -2.55 4.05
CA HIS A 58 5.45 -2.59 3.69
C HIS A 58 4.93 -4.01 3.40
N LEU A 59 5.67 -4.75 2.56
CA LEU A 59 5.35 -6.12 2.18
C LEU A 59 5.46 -7.10 3.34
N LYS A 60 6.36 -6.86 4.30
CA LYS A 60 6.47 -7.63 5.56
C LYS A 60 5.12 -7.80 6.27
N ALA A 61 4.25 -6.79 6.20
CA ALA A 61 2.95 -6.80 6.86
C ALA A 61 1.83 -7.50 6.07
N SER A 62 2.02 -7.82 4.78
CA SER A 62 0.91 -8.20 3.91
C SER A 62 1.17 -9.30 2.87
N ASP A 63 2.43 -9.58 2.52
CA ASP A 63 2.77 -10.59 1.51
C ASP A 63 3.38 -11.85 2.15
N THR A 64 2.57 -12.91 2.24
CA THR A 64 2.95 -14.19 2.83
C THR A 64 3.94 -14.98 1.97
N SER A 65 4.04 -14.67 0.67
CA SER A 65 4.93 -15.35 -0.28
C SER A 65 6.25 -14.61 -0.48
N LEU A 66 6.43 -13.44 0.15
CA LEU A 66 7.59 -12.58 -0.02
C LEU A 66 8.89 -13.32 0.28
N VAL A 67 8.99 -13.96 1.45
CA VAL A 67 10.21 -14.64 1.90
C VAL A 67 10.65 -15.70 0.91
N THR A 68 9.73 -16.57 0.47
CA THR A 68 10.03 -17.63 -0.50
C THR A 68 10.60 -17.09 -1.80
N ASP A 69 10.13 -15.94 -2.27
CA ASP A 69 10.64 -15.32 -3.49
C ASP A 69 11.98 -14.61 -3.25
N LEU A 70 12.16 -13.95 -2.10
CA LEU A 70 13.39 -13.22 -1.77
C LEU A 70 14.56 -14.14 -1.37
N THR A 71 14.30 -15.32 -0.82
CA THR A 71 15.35 -16.29 -0.43
C THR A 71 16.20 -16.74 -1.62
N THR A 72 15.63 -16.69 -2.83
CA THR A 72 16.34 -17.00 -4.08
C THR A 72 17.48 -16.01 -4.38
N PHE A 73 17.40 -14.80 -3.81
CA PHE A 73 18.39 -13.73 -3.97
C PHE A 73 19.25 -13.50 -2.72
N ASP A 74 18.73 -13.83 -1.53
CA ASP A 74 19.50 -13.83 -0.28
C ASP A 74 19.00 -14.94 0.67
N PRO A 75 19.76 -16.04 0.88
CA PRO A 75 19.35 -17.17 1.72
C PRO A 75 19.28 -16.85 3.21
N ASN A 76 19.73 -15.66 3.64
CA ASN A 76 19.60 -15.21 5.03
C ASN A 76 18.20 -14.64 5.33
N ILE A 77 17.39 -14.36 4.31
CA ILE A 77 15.99 -13.97 4.48
C ILE A 77 15.20 -15.24 4.79
N ARG A 78 14.91 -15.50 6.08
CA ARG A 78 14.30 -16.78 6.52
C ARG A 78 12.85 -16.66 6.98
N SER A 79 12.44 -15.48 7.44
CA SER A 79 11.10 -15.23 7.97
C SER A 79 10.67 -13.79 7.71
N THR A 80 9.36 -13.55 7.72
CA THR A 80 8.81 -12.19 7.67
C THR A 80 8.95 -11.50 9.04
N SER A 81 8.83 -12.22 10.15
CA SER A 81 8.94 -11.69 11.52
C SER A 81 10.24 -10.95 11.76
N ASP A 82 11.36 -11.50 11.28
CA ASP A 82 12.72 -11.01 11.53
C ASP A 82 13.39 -10.51 10.26
N LEU A 83 12.58 -10.10 9.28
CA LEU A 83 13.07 -9.63 7.99
C LEU A 83 13.99 -8.41 8.17
N ASP A 84 15.27 -8.61 7.89
CA ASP A 84 16.28 -7.56 7.78
C ASP A 84 15.97 -6.68 6.57
N LEU A 85 15.56 -5.44 6.81
CA LEU A 85 15.14 -4.50 5.77
C LEU A 85 16.30 -4.10 4.83
N GLU A 86 17.55 -4.14 5.29
CA GLU A 86 18.71 -3.79 4.47
C GLU A 86 19.03 -4.88 3.44
N LYS A 87 18.81 -6.16 3.81
CA LYS A 87 18.91 -7.28 2.87
C LYS A 87 17.67 -7.39 1.99
N ALA A 88 16.50 -7.24 2.60
CA ALA A 88 15.22 -7.37 1.92
C ALA A 88 15.06 -6.35 0.79
N LYS A 89 15.49 -5.08 0.99
CA LYS A 89 15.41 -4.07 -0.07
C LYS A 89 16.22 -4.46 -1.31
N VAL A 90 17.43 -5.04 -1.12
CA VAL A 90 18.32 -5.45 -2.22
C VAL A 90 17.77 -6.68 -2.94
N ALA A 91 17.30 -7.68 -2.18
CA ALA A 91 16.67 -8.87 -2.75
C ALA A 91 15.37 -8.51 -3.51
N LEU A 92 14.57 -7.61 -2.95
CA LEU A 92 13.31 -7.15 -3.55
C LEU A 92 13.56 -6.39 -4.86
N GLU A 93 14.54 -5.49 -4.89
CA GLU A 93 14.92 -4.78 -6.10
C GLU A 93 15.31 -5.77 -7.22
N LYS A 94 16.18 -6.75 -6.92
CA LYS A 94 16.60 -7.77 -7.88
C LYS A 94 15.43 -8.61 -8.39
N TRP A 95 14.57 -9.07 -7.48
CA TRP A 95 13.38 -9.83 -7.83
C TRP A 95 12.47 -9.01 -8.77
N CYS A 96 12.28 -7.73 -8.46
CA CYS A 96 11.46 -6.83 -9.28
C CYS A 96 12.06 -6.56 -10.65
N GLN A 97 13.39 -6.40 -10.76
CA GLN A 97 14.06 -6.25 -12.05
C GLN A 97 13.86 -7.48 -12.94
N ASP A 98 13.99 -8.70 -12.39
CA ASP A 98 13.73 -9.93 -13.15
C ASP A 98 12.24 -10.09 -13.51
N ALA A 99 11.34 -9.85 -12.55
CA ALA A 99 9.91 -10.04 -12.73
C ALA A 99 9.28 -9.02 -13.69
N THR A 100 9.70 -7.75 -13.64
CA THR A 100 9.18 -6.71 -14.55
C THR A 100 9.60 -6.94 -15.99
N GLY A 101 10.78 -7.53 -16.23
CA GLY A 101 11.30 -7.83 -17.57
C GLY A 101 10.69 -9.07 -18.23
N LYS A 102 9.87 -9.85 -17.52
CA LYS A 102 9.18 -11.02 -18.11
C LYS A 102 8.20 -10.59 -19.19
N ASP A 103 8.05 -11.43 -20.21
CA ASP A 103 7.10 -11.23 -21.29
C ASP A 103 5.63 -11.36 -20.84
N LEU A 104 4.70 -11.03 -21.73
CA LEU A 104 3.26 -11.14 -21.49
C LEU A 104 2.66 -12.50 -21.89
N SER A 105 3.43 -13.59 -21.71
CA SER A 105 2.85 -14.93 -21.80
C SER A 105 1.83 -15.15 -20.68
N GLU A 106 0.80 -15.96 -20.92
CA GLU A 106 -0.25 -16.25 -19.94
C GLU A 106 0.33 -16.76 -18.60
N LYS A 107 1.33 -17.64 -18.69
CA LYS A 107 2.08 -18.13 -17.52
C LYS A 107 2.69 -16.98 -16.71
N ASN A 108 3.40 -16.06 -17.36
CA ASN A 108 4.06 -14.96 -16.65
C ASN A 108 3.06 -13.93 -16.13
N ILE A 109 1.97 -13.68 -16.83
CA ILE A 109 0.88 -12.84 -16.34
C ILE A 109 0.32 -13.42 -15.03
N ASN A 110 -0.02 -14.71 -15.02
CA ASN A 110 -0.60 -15.37 -13.86
C ASN A 110 0.35 -15.41 -12.66
N LEU A 111 1.66 -15.59 -12.91
CA LEU A 111 2.66 -15.70 -11.84
C LEU A 111 3.14 -14.34 -11.32
N TYR A 112 3.36 -13.36 -12.19
CA TYR A 112 4.09 -12.15 -11.84
C TYR A 112 3.23 -10.89 -11.77
N LEU A 113 2.17 -10.74 -12.58
CA LEU A 113 1.51 -9.44 -12.74
C LEU A 113 1.04 -8.84 -11.41
N LYS A 114 0.25 -9.60 -10.62
CA LYS A 114 -0.22 -9.13 -9.31
C LYS A 114 0.93 -8.89 -8.32
N LYS A 115 1.96 -9.75 -8.34
CA LYS A 115 3.12 -9.59 -7.46
C LYS A 115 3.91 -8.33 -7.81
N VAL A 116 4.14 -8.05 -9.10
CA VAL A 116 4.83 -6.83 -9.55
C VAL A 116 4.03 -5.59 -9.21
N GLN A 117 2.70 -5.59 -9.42
CA GLN A 117 1.82 -4.49 -9.01
C GLN A 117 1.96 -4.19 -7.51
N SER A 118 2.02 -5.21 -6.67
CA SER A 118 2.13 -5.06 -5.22
C SER A 118 3.54 -4.73 -4.72
N ARG A 119 4.59 -5.24 -5.36
CA ARG A 119 5.96 -5.25 -4.83
C ARG A 119 6.90 -4.22 -5.43
N CYS A 120 6.70 -3.95 -6.72
CA CYS A 120 7.67 -3.21 -7.54
C CYS A 120 7.21 -1.80 -7.84
N THR A 121 6.07 -1.39 -7.31
CA THR A 121 5.49 -0.06 -7.50
C THR A 121 5.70 0.80 -6.27
N ILE A 122 5.74 2.13 -6.45
CA ILE A 122 5.91 3.08 -5.35
C ILE A 122 4.86 2.75 -4.27
N PRO A 123 5.28 2.45 -3.03
CA PRO A 123 4.36 2.03 -1.99
C PRO A 123 3.34 3.14 -1.68
N PRO A 124 2.14 2.79 -1.17
CA PRO A 124 1.19 3.78 -0.68
C PRO A 124 1.82 4.61 0.45
N THR A 125 1.37 5.84 0.65
CA THR A 125 1.94 6.75 1.66
C THR A 125 1.48 6.44 3.09
N ASP A 126 0.30 5.85 3.22
CA ASP A 126 -0.39 5.60 4.48
C ASP A 126 -1.31 4.37 4.38
N ILE A 127 -1.92 4.00 5.51
CA ILE A 127 -2.83 2.86 5.61
C ILE A 127 -4.05 3.05 4.69
N ARG A 128 -4.61 4.27 4.60
CA ARG A 128 -5.77 4.56 3.73
C ARG A 128 -5.46 4.24 2.27
N SER A 129 -4.40 4.85 1.75
CA SER A 129 -3.94 4.70 0.37
C SER A 129 -3.61 3.24 0.04
N LYS A 130 -3.16 2.48 1.04
CA LYS A 130 -2.96 1.04 0.88
C LYS A 130 -4.27 0.29 0.72
N LEU A 131 -5.22 0.50 1.62
CA LEU A 131 -6.50 -0.21 1.58
C LEU A 131 -7.21 0.06 0.26
N GLU A 132 -7.19 1.31 -0.22
CA GLU A 132 -7.71 1.70 -1.53
C GLU A 132 -7.02 0.94 -2.66
N ARG A 133 -5.69 0.84 -2.66
CA ARG A 133 -4.91 0.08 -3.65
C ARG A 133 -5.25 -1.41 -3.63
N GLU A 134 -5.50 -1.98 -2.46
CA GLU A 134 -5.90 -3.38 -2.29
C GLU A 134 -7.40 -3.60 -2.51
N SER A 135 -8.16 -2.55 -2.85
CA SER A 135 -9.63 -2.59 -2.95
C SER A 135 -10.29 -3.15 -1.69
N LYS A 136 -9.71 -2.82 -0.53
CA LYS A 136 -10.21 -3.19 0.79
C LYS A 136 -10.98 -2.03 1.38
N HIS A 137 -12.15 -2.33 1.91
CA HIS A 137 -13.04 -1.34 2.50
C HIS A 137 -13.27 -1.62 3.98
N LEU A 138 -13.50 -0.54 4.74
CA LEU A 138 -13.89 -0.66 6.13
C LEU A 138 -15.26 -1.36 6.24
N VAL A 139 -15.50 -2.01 7.38
CA VAL A 139 -16.82 -2.56 7.69
C VAL A 139 -17.87 -1.46 7.72
N SER A 140 -19.06 -1.79 7.23
CA SER A 140 -20.26 -0.96 7.37
C SER A 140 -21.04 -1.32 8.63
N ASP A 141 -21.14 -2.63 8.95
CA ASP A 141 -21.72 -3.13 10.20
C ASP A 141 -20.66 -3.21 11.31
N TRP A 142 -20.46 -2.08 11.98
CA TRP A 142 -19.55 -1.97 13.12
C TRP A 142 -20.04 -2.75 14.34
N SER A 143 -21.35 -2.94 14.49
CA SER A 143 -21.92 -3.65 15.64
C SER A 143 -21.60 -5.14 15.51
N GLY A 144 -21.94 -5.74 14.37
CA GLY A 144 -21.60 -7.13 14.08
C GLY A 144 -20.10 -7.39 14.11
N LYS A 145 -19.29 -6.47 13.56
CA LYS A 145 -17.82 -6.57 13.63
C LYS A 145 -17.31 -6.58 15.07
N PHE A 146 -17.81 -5.67 15.92
CA PHE A 146 -17.42 -5.65 17.32
C PHE A 146 -17.85 -6.93 18.04
N THR A 147 -19.07 -7.43 17.84
CA THR A 147 -19.53 -8.69 18.42
C THR A 147 -18.61 -9.87 18.06
N ALA A 148 -18.18 -9.95 16.79
CA ALA A 148 -17.24 -10.98 16.35
C ALA A 148 -15.86 -10.86 17.02
N LEU A 149 -15.36 -9.63 17.21
CA LEU A 149 -14.10 -9.36 17.90
C LEU A 149 -14.21 -9.66 19.41
N LYS A 150 -15.33 -9.30 20.04
CA LYS A 150 -15.63 -9.57 21.46
C LYS A 150 -15.55 -11.06 21.77
N ALA A 151 -16.08 -11.91 20.87
CA ALA A 151 -16.01 -13.36 20.99
C ALA A 151 -14.59 -13.95 20.89
N LYS A 152 -13.62 -13.16 20.40
CA LYS A 152 -12.23 -13.56 20.16
C LYS A 152 -11.22 -12.66 20.87
N THR A 153 -11.61 -12.04 22.00
CA THR A 153 -10.77 -11.08 22.73
C THR A 153 -9.44 -11.65 23.21
N THR A 154 -9.34 -12.97 23.38
CA THR A 154 -8.08 -13.66 23.69
C THR A 154 -7.04 -13.60 22.56
N GLU A 155 -7.47 -13.39 21.30
CA GLU A 155 -6.60 -13.25 20.13
C GLU A 155 -6.09 -11.80 19.96
N ASP A 156 -6.71 -10.83 20.64
CA ASP A 156 -6.35 -9.41 20.59
C ASP A 156 -6.43 -8.77 21.98
N THR A 157 -5.42 -9.04 22.78
CA THR A 157 -5.30 -8.58 24.17
C THR A 157 -5.23 -7.05 24.32
N THR A 158 -4.99 -6.33 23.22
CA THR A 158 -4.89 -4.86 23.22
C THR A 158 -6.18 -4.16 22.81
N LEU A 159 -7.17 -4.90 22.30
CA LEU A 159 -8.42 -4.33 21.80
C LEU A 159 -9.10 -3.46 22.85
N GLU A 160 -9.29 -3.97 24.07
CA GLU A 160 -9.99 -3.24 25.12
C GLU A 160 -9.33 -1.90 25.47
N THR A 161 -8.02 -1.92 25.67
CA THR A 161 -7.23 -0.72 25.98
C THR A 161 -7.30 0.29 24.84
N ASP A 162 -7.15 -0.17 23.60
CA ASP A 162 -7.19 0.67 22.40
C ASP A 162 -8.56 1.36 22.23
N LEU A 163 -9.66 0.66 22.56
CA LEU A 163 -11.03 1.20 22.47
C LEU A 163 -11.35 2.16 23.62
N LYS A 164 -10.97 1.83 24.87
CA LYS A 164 -11.13 2.71 26.03
C LYS A 164 -10.39 4.04 25.85
N ALA A 165 -9.25 4.03 25.16
CA ALA A 165 -8.52 5.25 24.82
C ALA A 165 -9.27 6.18 23.85
N LYS A 166 -10.27 5.68 23.12
CA LYS A 166 -11.11 6.48 22.20
C LYS A 166 -12.43 6.93 22.79
N ASP A 167 -12.88 6.30 23.87
CA ASP A 167 -14.07 6.71 24.61
C ASP A 167 -13.86 6.45 26.11
N SER A 168 -13.54 7.51 26.84
CA SER A 168 -13.30 7.46 28.29
C SER A 168 -14.55 7.13 29.12
N SER A 169 -15.74 7.12 28.51
CA SER A 169 -16.97 6.70 29.16
C SER A 169 -17.14 5.19 29.24
N ILE A 170 -16.23 4.42 28.62
CA ILE A 170 -16.16 2.97 28.71
C ILE A 170 -15.39 2.60 30.00
N ASN A 171 -16.13 2.18 31.02
CA ASN A 171 -15.59 1.86 32.35
C ASN A 171 -15.74 0.38 32.74
N THR A 172 -16.36 -0.45 31.91
CA THR A 172 -16.48 -1.90 32.10
C THR A 172 -15.43 -2.65 31.30
N ASN A 173 -15.28 -3.96 31.53
CA ASN A 173 -14.45 -4.81 30.68
C ASN A 173 -15.28 -5.29 29.47
N ILE A 174 -14.61 -5.61 28.36
CA ILE A 174 -15.29 -6.13 27.15
C ILE A 174 -16.02 -7.45 27.47
N SER A 175 -15.44 -8.29 28.33
CA SER A 175 -16.03 -9.60 28.69
C SER A 175 -17.33 -9.48 29.50
N THR A 176 -17.56 -8.35 30.18
CA THR A 176 -18.73 -8.12 31.03
C THR A 176 -19.68 -7.05 30.49
N SER A 177 -19.43 -6.55 29.27
CA SER A 177 -20.23 -5.48 28.68
C SER A 177 -21.63 -5.97 28.27
N ASN A 178 -22.63 -5.13 28.53
CA ASN A 178 -24.02 -5.33 28.12
C ASN A 178 -24.30 -4.68 26.75
N ASN A 179 -25.51 -4.82 26.22
CA ASN A 179 -25.90 -4.28 24.90
C ASN A 179 -25.65 -2.76 24.76
N GLN A 180 -25.84 -1.98 25.83
CA GLN A 180 -25.59 -0.54 25.82
C GLN A 180 -24.08 -0.23 25.73
N MET A 181 -23.26 -0.95 26.49
CA MET A 181 -21.80 -0.80 26.43
C MET A 181 -21.22 -1.32 25.11
N ASP A 182 -21.80 -2.36 24.52
CA ASP A 182 -21.40 -2.88 23.21
C ASP A 182 -21.58 -1.82 22.11
N GLY A 183 -22.62 -1.00 22.19
CA GLY A 183 -22.79 0.17 21.32
C GLY A 183 -21.63 1.17 21.43
N LYS A 184 -21.23 1.51 22.66
CA LYS A 184 -20.08 2.40 22.90
C LYS A 184 -18.76 1.81 22.39
N TYR A 185 -18.54 0.53 22.63
CA TYR A 185 -17.35 -0.15 22.11
C TYR A 185 -17.34 -0.21 20.59
N SER A 186 -18.48 -0.42 19.95
CA SER A 186 -18.62 -0.39 18.49
C SER A 186 -18.28 1.00 17.92
N ASP A 187 -18.78 2.07 18.53
CA ASP A 187 -18.44 3.45 18.15
C ASP A 187 -16.96 3.76 18.38
N ALA A 188 -16.41 3.32 19.51
CA ALA A 188 -14.99 3.46 19.81
C ALA A 188 -14.12 2.69 18.80
N LEU A 189 -14.56 1.51 18.35
CA LEU A 189 -13.89 0.71 17.32
C LEU A 189 -13.84 1.45 15.99
N LYS A 190 -14.98 2.02 15.56
CA LYS A 190 -15.04 2.84 14.35
C LYS A 190 -14.07 4.03 14.43
N LYS A 191 -14.13 4.81 15.52
CA LYS A 191 -13.22 5.95 15.75
C LYS A 191 -11.75 5.53 15.80
N TRP A 192 -11.46 4.39 16.43
CA TRP A 192 -10.12 3.84 16.47
C TRP A 192 -9.62 3.56 15.05
N CYS A 193 -10.37 2.79 14.27
CA CYS A 193 -10.05 2.45 12.88
C CYS A 193 -9.83 3.69 12.01
N GLU A 194 -10.73 4.66 12.06
CA GLU A 194 -10.61 5.91 11.30
C GLU A 194 -9.35 6.68 11.67
N SER A 195 -9.00 6.74 12.97
CA SER A 195 -7.80 7.43 13.44
C SER A 195 -6.47 6.77 13.04
N GLN A 196 -6.49 5.50 12.62
CA GLN A 196 -5.28 4.81 12.19
C GLN A 196 -4.99 4.99 10.69
N LEU A 197 -5.97 5.44 9.90
CA LEU A 197 -5.88 5.44 8.43
C LEU A 197 -4.75 6.33 7.87
N ASP A 198 -4.44 7.41 8.57
CA ASP A 198 -3.45 8.39 8.11
C ASP A 198 -2.03 8.10 8.63
N ILE A 199 -1.84 6.94 9.27
CA ILE A 199 -0.52 6.50 9.72
C ILE A 199 0.34 6.12 8.52
N LYS A 200 1.48 6.81 8.43
CA LYS A 200 2.42 6.67 7.34
C LYS A 200 3.26 5.39 7.45
N LEU A 201 3.74 4.88 6.31
CA LEU A 201 4.57 3.67 6.26
C LEU A 201 5.91 3.83 7.00
N GLU A 202 6.43 5.05 7.05
CA GLU A 202 7.66 5.38 7.77
C GLU A 202 7.51 5.16 9.27
N ASN A 203 6.29 5.27 9.82
CA ASN A 203 6.04 5.10 11.25
C ASN A 203 6.49 3.71 11.75
N ASP A 204 7.20 3.65 12.87
CA ASP A 204 7.75 2.39 13.39
C ASP A 204 6.65 1.38 13.76
N SER A 205 5.52 1.87 14.27
CA SER A 205 4.35 1.06 14.60
C SER A 205 3.47 0.72 13.39
N TYR A 206 3.83 1.15 12.18
CA TYR A 206 3.02 0.93 10.97
C TYR A 206 2.64 -0.55 10.78
N VAL A 207 3.60 -1.48 10.91
CA VAL A 207 3.36 -2.90 10.64
C VAL A 207 2.33 -3.48 11.63
N ASP A 208 2.48 -3.17 12.91
CA ASP A 208 1.59 -3.65 13.96
C ASP A 208 0.19 -3.04 13.82
N ILE A 209 0.13 -1.73 13.56
CA ILE A 209 -1.12 -1.02 13.39
C ILE A 209 -1.85 -1.48 12.14
N TYR A 210 -1.15 -1.66 11.01
CA TYR A 210 -1.75 -2.18 9.79
C TYR A 210 -2.32 -3.60 10.01
N THR A 211 -1.59 -4.45 10.72
CA THR A 211 -2.06 -5.79 11.09
C THR A 211 -3.32 -5.73 11.96
N LYS A 212 -3.38 -4.80 12.91
CA LYS A 212 -4.59 -4.56 13.71
C LYS A 212 -5.74 -4.03 12.85
N VAL A 213 -5.50 -3.06 11.97
CA VAL A 213 -6.51 -2.46 11.09
C VAL A 213 -7.13 -3.52 10.19
N THR A 214 -6.31 -4.36 9.56
CA THR A 214 -6.81 -5.44 8.70
C THR A 214 -7.72 -6.42 9.44
N LYS A 215 -7.38 -6.77 10.69
CA LYS A 215 -8.20 -7.64 11.54
C LYS A 215 -9.47 -6.97 12.05
N ARG A 216 -9.34 -5.75 12.58
CA ARG A 216 -10.39 -5.05 13.34
C ARG A 216 -11.37 -4.27 12.46
N CYS A 217 -10.90 -3.74 11.34
CA CYS A 217 -11.61 -2.68 10.62
C CYS A 217 -12.17 -3.13 9.27
N LEU A 218 -11.69 -4.23 8.70
CA LEU A 218 -12.11 -4.71 7.38
C LEU A 218 -13.19 -5.80 7.48
N GLN A 219 -13.99 -5.91 6.42
CA GLN A 219 -14.92 -7.04 6.25
C GLN A 219 -14.12 -8.35 6.24
N ALA A 220 -14.64 -9.36 6.94
CA ALA A 220 -14.05 -10.69 6.99
C ALA A 220 -14.32 -11.45 5.69
#